data_AF-A0A4P0YHP7-F1
#
_entry.id   AF-A0A4P0YHP7-F1
#
_cell.length_a   1.000
_cell.length_b   1.000
_cell.length_c   1.000
_cell.angle_alpha   90.00
_cell.angle_beta   90.00
_cell.angle_gamma   90.00
#
_symmetry.space_group_name_H-M   'P 1'
#
loop_
_entity.id
_entity.type
_entity.pdbx_description
1 polymer ?
#
loop_
_entity_poly.entity_id
_entity_poly.type
_entity_poly.pdbx_seq_one_letter_code
_entity_poly.pdbx_strand_id
1 'polypeptide(L)'
;MTYFNTTPLGRAVTGTMLVAAMKEDGVNIWGDGSTYKGNDIERFYRYGLLTNAELQIYKPWLDSDFINELGGRHEMSEFMIACGFDYKMSVEKAYSTGLQYARRDPWKRKISNS
;
A
#
# COMPACT_ATOMS: atom_id res chain seq x y z
N MET A 1 -22.99 -7.48 -11.13
CA MET A 1 -21.88 -8.00 -10.30
C MET A 1 -21.75 -7.08 -9.09
N THR A 2 -21.84 -7.60 -7.87
CA THR A 2 -21.89 -6.80 -6.64
C THR A 2 -20.49 -6.40 -6.20
N TYR A 3 -20.28 -5.10 -5.91
CA TYR A 3 -19.02 -4.58 -5.39
C TYR A 3 -19.08 -4.54 -3.85
N PHE A 4 -18.33 -5.43 -3.20
CA PHE A 4 -18.39 -5.64 -1.74
C PHE A 4 -17.45 -4.74 -0.93
N ASN A 5 -16.87 -3.68 -1.51
CA ASN A 5 -15.99 -2.73 -0.81
C ASN A 5 -14.84 -3.39 0.00
N THR A 6 -14.35 -4.55 -0.43
CA THR A 6 -13.29 -5.28 0.29
C THR A 6 -11.99 -4.47 0.39
N THR A 7 -11.66 -3.70 -0.65
CA THR A 7 -10.49 -2.81 -0.64
C THR A 7 -10.63 -1.66 0.37
N PRO A 8 -11.69 -0.83 0.33
CA PRO A 8 -11.94 0.20 1.36
C PRO A 8 -11.90 -0.34 2.80
N LEU A 9 -12.55 -1.49 3.05
CA LEU A 9 -12.59 -2.10 4.38
C LEU A 9 -11.20 -2.48 4.87
N GLY A 10 -10.40 -3.12 4.01
CA GLY A 10 -9.04 -3.49 4.39
C GLY A 10 -8.13 -2.28 4.62
N ARG A 11 -8.37 -1.15 3.93
CA ARG A 11 -7.64 0.12 4.18
C ARG A 11 -7.99 0.76 5.51
N ALA A 12 -9.24 0.64 5.96
CA ALA A 12 -9.63 1.08 7.29
C ALA A 12 -8.87 0.29 8.37
N VAL A 13 -8.84 -1.03 8.27
CA VAL A 13 -8.16 -1.89 9.25
C VAL A 13 -6.65 -1.65 9.23
N THR A 14 -6.01 -1.69 8.05
CA THR A 14 -4.56 -1.52 7.95
C THR A 14 -4.11 -0.12 8.35
N GLY A 15 -4.82 0.93 7.93
CA GLY A 15 -4.49 2.31 8.26
C GLY A 15 -4.53 2.59 9.76
N THR A 16 -5.57 2.12 10.46
CA THR A 16 -5.67 2.34 11.91
C THR A 16 -4.70 1.48 12.70
N MET A 17 -4.56 0.18 12.38
CA MET A 17 -3.68 -0.71 13.13
C MET A 17 -2.20 -0.35 12.98
N LEU A 18 -1.75 0.01 11.77
CA LEU A 18 -0.35 0.39 11.55
C LEU A 18 -0.02 1.70 12.28
N VAL A 19 -0.89 2.70 12.19
CA VAL A 19 -0.65 4.00 12.86
C VAL A 19 -0.75 3.88 14.38
N ALA A 20 -1.60 3.00 14.90
CA ALA A 20 -1.64 2.71 16.33
C ALA A 20 -0.32 2.10 16.82
N ALA A 21 0.19 1.09 16.11
CA ALA A 21 1.48 0.47 16.44
C ALA A 21 2.64 1.47 16.35
N MET A 22 2.68 2.31 15.30
CA MET A 22 3.67 3.38 15.19
C MET A 22 3.63 4.34 16.38
N LYS A 23 2.43 4.72 16.83
CA LYS A 23 2.25 5.60 17.99
C LYS A 23 2.73 4.94 19.28
N GLU A 24 2.48 3.65 19.48
CA GLU A 24 2.99 2.89 20.63
C GLU A 24 4.52 2.88 20.68
N ASP A 25 5.17 2.85 19.51
CA ASP A 25 6.63 2.95 19.37
C ASP A 25 7.16 4.40 19.38
N GLY A 26 6.31 5.40 19.61
CA GLY A 26 6.67 6.82 19.61
C GLY A 26 6.97 7.41 18.22
N VAL A 27 6.58 6.72 17.15
CA VAL A 27 6.76 7.14 15.76
C VAL A 27 5.56 7.93 15.28
N ASN A 28 5.76 9.23 15.04
CA ASN A 28 4.73 10.16 14.56
C ASN A 28 4.86 10.53 13.08
N ILE A 29 5.77 9.92 12.32
CA ILE A 29 5.96 10.19 10.89
C ILE A 29 5.73 8.93 10.07
N TRP A 30 4.77 8.98 9.14
CA TRP A 30 4.47 7.88 8.22
C TRP A 30 4.87 8.21 6.78
N GLY A 31 5.83 7.46 6.24
CA GLY A 31 6.14 7.46 4.81
C GLY A 31 5.08 6.69 4.00
N ASP A 32 4.06 7.39 3.52
CA ASP A 32 2.94 6.78 2.78
C ASP A 32 3.09 6.96 1.26
N GLY A 33 3.38 5.87 0.56
CA GLY A 33 3.56 5.81 -0.89
C GLY A 33 2.27 5.82 -1.74
N SER A 34 1.08 6.02 -1.15
CA SER A 34 -0.16 6.15 -1.91
C SER A 34 -0.04 7.25 -2.99
N THR A 35 -0.46 6.97 -4.23
CA THR A 35 -0.31 7.93 -5.34
C THR A 35 -1.33 9.07 -5.26
N TYR A 36 -0.95 10.25 -5.79
CA TYR A 36 -1.77 11.47 -5.78
C TYR A 36 -3.19 11.30 -6.36
N LYS A 37 -3.35 10.47 -7.40
CA LYS A 37 -4.64 10.29 -8.11
C LYS A 37 -5.48 9.13 -7.57
N GLY A 38 -5.02 8.42 -6.55
CA GLY A 38 -5.66 7.21 -6.03
C GLY A 38 -6.55 7.48 -4.82
N ASN A 39 -7.61 6.70 -4.63
CA ASN A 39 -8.50 6.83 -3.46
C ASN A 39 -7.82 6.54 -2.12
N ASP A 40 -6.69 5.83 -2.13
CA ASP A 40 -6.02 5.40 -0.89
C ASP A 40 -5.31 6.56 -0.19
N ILE A 41 -4.94 7.63 -0.91
CA ILE A 41 -4.33 8.82 -0.28
C ILE A 41 -5.26 9.46 0.75
N GLU A 42 -6.55 9.60 0.41
CA GLU A 42 -7.54 10.17 1.33
C GLU A 42 -7.90 9.20 2.46
N ARG A 43 -7.97 7.90 2.17
CA ARG A 43 -8.29 6.87 3.17
C ARG A 43 -7.24 6.81 4.25
N PHE A 44 -5.98 6.65 3.86
CA PHE A 44 -4.87 6.57 4.80
C PHE A 44 -4.64 7.88 5.54
N TYR A 45 -4.81 9.03 4.88
CA TYR A 45 -4.80 10.32 5.54
C TYR A 45 -5.85 10.41 6.67
N ARG A 46 -7.11 10.06 6.37
CA ARG A 46 -8.20 10.11 7.36
C ARG A 46 -8.01 9.11 8.49
N TYR A 47 -7.74 7.85 8.18
CA TYR A 47 -7.60 6.81 9.20
C TYR A 47 -6.35 7.03 10.07
N GLY A 48 -5.26 7.52 9.48
CA GLY A 48 -4.05 7.87 10.21
C GLY A 48 -4.30 8.98 11.23
N LEU A 49 -4.86 10.12 10.79
CA LEU A 49 -5.12 11.25 11.69
C LEU A 49 -6.18 10.95 12.77
N LEU A 50 -7.18 10.11 12.46
CA LEU A 50 -8.15 9.64 13.45
C LEU A 50 -7.50 8.78 14.54
N THR A 51 -6.43 8.06 14.20
CA THR A 51 -5.72 7.16 15.13
C THR A 51 -4.64 7.91 15.92
N ASN A 52 -3.92 8.81 15.25
CA ASN A 52 -2.89 9.63 15.85
C ASN A 52 -2.99 11.07 15.32
N ALA A 53 -3.49 11.97 16.17
CA ALA A 53 -3.66 13.38 15.81
C ALA A 53 -2.33 14.12 15.57
N GLU A 54 -1.21 13.61 16.09
CA GLU A 54 0.13 14.17 15.88
C GLU A 54 0.84 13.59 14.64
N LEU A 55 0.16 12.70 13.90
CA LEU A 55 0.74 12.03 12.74
C LEU A 55 1.06 13.03 11.62
N GLN A 56 2.32 13.04 11.23
CA GLN A 56 2.79 13.67 10.01
C GLN A 56 2.96 12.61 8.91
N ILE A 57 2.58 12.95 7.68
CA ILE A 57 2.63 12.03 6.55
C ILE A 57 3.65 12.53 5.55
N TYR A 58 4.72 11.76 5.39
CA TYR A 58 5.74 11.98 4.37
C TYR A 58 5.31 11.31 3.05
N LYS A 59 5.38 12.06 1.95
CA LYS A 59 5.05 11.59 0.59
C LYS A 59 6.33 11.56 -0.24
N PRO A 60 6.94 10.37 -0.48
CA PRO A 60 8.22 10.28 -1.20
C PRO A 60 8.18 10.88 -2.60
N TRP A 61 7.02 10.85 -3.27
CA TRP A 61 6.84 11.45 -4.60
C TRP A 61 6.70 12.98 -4.59
N LEU A 62 6.78 13.63 -3.43
CA LEU A 62 6.96 15.09 -3.31
C LEU A 62 8.42 15.49 -3.09
N ASP A 63 9.30 14.54 -2.80
CA ASP A 63 10.71 14.76 -2.54
C ASP A 63 11.50 14.60 -3.84
N SER A 64 12.15 15.68 -4.30
CA SER A 64 12.95 15.67 -5.52
C SER A 64 14.12 14.70 -5.46
N ASP A 65 14.74 14.55 -4.29
CA ASP A 65 15.91 13.69 -4.12
C ASP A 65 15.48 12.23 -4.24
N PHE A 66 14.35 11.87 -3.60
CA PHE A 66 13.75 10.55 -3.73
C PHE A 66 13.36 10.23 -5.19
N ILE A 67 12.79 11.19 -5.92
CA ILE A 67 12.40 10.98 -7.32
C ILE A 67 13.64 10.76 -8.20
N ASN A 68 14.70 11.53 -7.98
CA ASN A 68 15.93 11.44 -8.76
C ASN A 68 16.65 10.10 -8.54
N GLU A 69 16.61 9.56 -7.33
CA GLU A 69 17.29 8.31 -6.99
C GLU A 69 16.42 7.06 -7.19
N LEU A 70 15.12 7.14 -6.91
CA LEU A 70 14.22 5.98 -6.77
C LEU A 70 12.87 6.15 -7.50
N GLY A 71 12.78 7.05 -8.49
CA GLY A 71 11.52 7.39 -9.16
C GLY A 71 10.87 6.26 -9.96
N GLY A 72 11.65 5.28 -10.41
CA GLY A 72 11.16 4.15 -11.21
C GLY A 72 11.51 2.78 -10.60
N ARG A 73 10.85 1.74 -11.12
CA ARG A 73 11.04 0.36 -10.64
C ARG A 73 12.43 -0.20 -10.96
N HIS A 74 13.06 0.31 -12.03
CA HIS A 74 14.39 -0.11 -12.44
C HIS A 74 15.43 0.44 -11.45
N GLU A 75 15.37 1.74 -11.19
CA GLU A 75 16.23 2.47 -10.26
C GLU A 75 16.10 1.91 -8.84
N MET A 76 14.88 1.63 -8.38
CA MET A 76 14.65 0.95 -7.10
C MET A 76 15.27 -0.46 -7.06
N SER A 77 15.25 -1.20 -8.17
CA SER A 77 15.86 -2.54 -8.23
C SER A 77 17.38 -2.47 -8.19
N GLU A 78 17.98 -1.52 -8.90
CA GLU A 78 19.43 -1.29 -8.89
C GLU A 78 19.91 -0.85 -7.50
N PHE A 79 19.16 0.03 -6.83
CA PHE A 79 19.44 0.44 -5.45
C PHE A 79 19.47 -0.75 -4.48
N MET A 80 18.46 -1.62 -4.54
CA MET A 80 18.39 -2.81 -3.68
C MET A 80 19.58 -3.77 -3.91
N ILE A 81 19.97 -3.97 -5.18
CA ILE A 81 21.13 -4.78 -5.54
C ILE A 81 22.42 -4.13 -5.03
N ALA A 82 22.58 -2.82 -5.17
CA ALA A 82 23.74 -2.06 -4.67
C ALA A 82 23.88 -2.13 -3.14
N CYS A 83 22.76 -2.16 -2.41
CA CYS A 83 22.74 -2.36 -0.96
C CYS A 83 23.01 -3.83 -0.51
N GLY A 84 23.22 -4.75 -1.46
CA GLY A 84 23.54 -6.16 -1.16
C GLY A 84 22.30 -7.06 -0.95
N PHE A 85 21.11 -6.61 -1.34
CA PHE A 85 19.89 -7.43 -1.30
C PHE A 85 19.64 -8.13 -2.64
N ASP A 86 19.40 -9.44 -2.62
CA ASP A 86 18.98 -10.21 -3.81
C ASP A 86 17.51 -9.94 -4.14
N TYR A 87 17.27 -8.80 -4.81
CA TYR A 87 15.93 -8.37 -5.19
C TYR A 87 15.52 -8.94 -6.57
N LYS A 88 14.74 -10.03 -6.56
CA LYS A 88 14.22 -10.67 -7.78
C LYS A 88 12.91 -10.04 -8.24
N MET A 89 12.98 -9.04 -9.11
CA MET A 89 11.78 -8.51 -9.76
C MET A 89 11.50 -9.22 -11.09
N SER A 90 10.30 -9.81 -11.26
CA SER A 90 9.80 -10.19 -12.57
C SER A 90 9.33 -8.93 -13.31
N VAL A 91 9.88 -8.65 -14.48
CA VAL A 91 9.67 -7.41 -15.26
C VAL A 91 8.22 -7.25 -15.79
N GLU A 92 7.35 -8.25 -15.63
CA GLU A 92 6.33 -8.54 -16.66
C GLU A 92 4.86 -8.60 -16.19
N LYS A 93 4.45 -7.91 -15.11
CA LYS A 93 3.01 -7.77 -14.79
C LYS A 93 2.53 -6.33 -14.92
N ALA A 94 1.93 -6.04 -16.08
CA ALA A 94 1.39 -4.76 -16.50
C ALA A 94 -0.02 -4.43 -15.93
N TYR A 95 -0.32 -4.82 -14.69
CA TYR A 95 -1.48 -4.29 -13.96
C TYR A 95 -1.29 -4.42 -12.44
N SER A 96 -1.66 -3.36 -11.70
CA SER A 96 -1.55 -3.31 -10.24
C SER A 96 -2.66 -4.15 -9.59
N THR A 97 -2.31 -5.17 -8.81
CA THR A 97 -3.29 -5.99 -8.08
C THR A 97 -3.17 -5.71 -6.58
N GLY A 98 -4.12 -4.96 -6.02
CA GLY A 98 -4.28 -4.83 -4.57
C GLY A 98 -5.04 -6.04 -4.02
N LEU A 99 -4.33 -7.05 -3.52
CA LEU A 99 -4.92 -8.23 -2.88
C LEU A 99 -5.03 -8.02 -1.37
N GLN A 100 -6.21 -8.23 -0.81
CA GLN A 100 -6.44 -8.37 0.62
C GLN A 100 -7.29 -9.62 0.84
N TYR A 101 -6.94 -10.47 1.82
CA TYR A 101 -7.65 -11.71 2.15
C TYR A 101 -9.00 -11.40 2.84
N ALA A 102 -9.95 -10.83 2.10
CA ALA A 102 -11.35 -10.78 2.50
C ALA A 102 -12.12 -11.80 1.64
N ARG A 103 -12.28 -13.02 2.19
CA ARG A 103 -13.03 -14.19 1.69
C ARG A 103 -13.39 -14.20 0.19
N ARG A 104 -12.68 -15.01 -0.61
CA ARG A 104 -13.28 -15.64 -1.79
C ARG A 104 -14.14 -16.81 -1.28
N ASP A 105 -15.47 -16.70 -1.41
CA ASP A 105 -16.38 -17.81 -1.10
C ASP A 105 -16.00 -19.09 -1.90
N PRO A 106 -15.91 -20.27 -1.26
CA PRO A 106 -15.55 -21.52 -1.95
C PRO A 106 -16.61 -22.08 -2.91
N TRP A 107 -17.79 -21.45 -3.01
CA TRP A 107 -18.99 -22.09 -3.56
C TRP A 107 -19.26 -21.92 -5.06
N LYS A 108 -18.38 -21.26 -5.83
CA LYS A 108 -18.56 -21.11 -7.31
C LYS A 108 -17.80 -22.12 -8.17
N ARG A 109 -17.59 -23.34 -7.68
CA ARG A 109 -16.95 -24.43 -8.44
C ARG A 109 -17.82 -25.67 -8.51
N LYS A 110 -19.10 -25.54 -8.90
CA LYS A 110 -19.99 -26.70 -9.15
C LYS A 110 -21.09 -26.52 -10.19
N ILE A 111 -21.09 -25.46 -11.01
CA ILE A 111 -22.07 -25.31 -12.09
C ILE A 111 -21.34 -24.95 -13.39
N SER A 112 -20.67 -25.93 -13.96
CA SER A 112 -20.32 -26.01 -15.39
C SER A 112 -19.91 -27.45 -15.69
N ASN A 113 -20.89 -28.35 -15.62
CA ASN A 113 -20.89 -29.67 -16.27
C ASN A 113 -22.27 -30.29 -16.04
N SER A 114 -23.23 -29.82 -16.83
CA SER A 114 -24.51 -30.45 -17.13
C SER A 114 -25.02 -29.86 -18.42
#